data_AF-A0A927YWH3-F1
#
_entry.id   AF-A0A927YWH3-F1
#
_cell.length_a   1.000
_cell.length_b   1.000
_cell.length_c   1.000
_cell.angle_alpha   90.00
_cell.angle_beta   90.00
_cell.angle_gamma   90.00
#
_symmetry.space_group_name_H-M   'P 1'
#
loop_
_entity.id
_entity.type
_entity.pdbx_description
1 polymer ?
#
loop_
_entity_poly.entity_id
_entity_poly.type
_entity_poly.pdbx_seq_one_letter_code
_entity_poly.pdbx_strand_id
1 'polypeptide(L)'
;MGNKINISESDVARHSSEIENSAVSMEVKALSPMDEESTIVGNDLCKSAYEASQQALAKLIEALRTEASKIEGLGDDFRQMDEELALLVKLVSE
;
A
#
# COMPACT_ATOMS: atom_id res chain seq x y z
N MET A 1 18.48 23.59 13.32
CA MET A 1 18.94 22.75 12.19
C MET A 1 17.82 21.78 11.89
N GLY A 2 17.01 22.06 10.87
CA GLY A 2 15.95 21.14 10.44
C GLY A 2 16.57 19.91 9.79
N ASN A 3 16.05 18.72 10.10
CA ASN A 3 16.37 17.52 9.34
C ASN A 3 16.03 17.80 7.88
N LYS A 4 17.06 17.91 7.02
CA LYS A 4 16.87 17.93 5.57
C LYS A 4 16.38 16.55 5.18
N ILE A 5 15.06 16.42 5.09
CA ILE A 5 14.43 15.25 4.49
C ILE A 5 14.67 15.38 2.99
N ASN A 6 15.69 14.66 2.49
CA ASN A 6 16.03 14.63 1.08
C ASN A 6 15.34 13.40 0.46
N ILE A 7 14.03 13.49 0.30
CA ILE A 7 13.24 12.44 -0.33
C ILE A 7 13.10 12.83 -1.81
N SER A 8 13.66 12.02 -2.71
CA SER A 8 13.51 12.27 -4.14
C SER A 8 12.10 11.85 -4.59
N GLU A 9 11.44 12.65 -5.41
CA GLU A 9 10.12 12.31 -5.99
C GLU A 9 10.18 10.96 -6.72
N SER A 10 11.31 10.66 -7.36
CA SER A 10 11.57 9.35 -7.97
C SER A 10 11.61 8.19 -6.97
N ASP A 11 12.10 8.40 -5.74
CA ASP A 11 12.09 7.37 -4.71
C ASP A 11 10.68 7.16 -4.13
N VAL A 12 9.89 8.22 -3.98
CA VAL A 12 8.48 8.13 -3.57
C VAL A 12 7.68 7.33 -4.58
N ALA A 13 7.78 7.69 -5.87
CA ALA A 13 7.08 7.00 -6.95
C ALA A 13 7.52 5.54 -7.08
N ARG A 14 8.81 5.26 -6.90
CA ARG A 14 9.34 3.89 -6.92
C ARG A 14 8.80 3.06 -5.76
N HIS A 15 8.84 3.58 -4.53
CA HIS A 15 8.42 2.83 -3.35
C HIS A 15 6.91 2.62 -3.25
N SER A 16 6.11 3.63 -3.60
CA SER A 16 4.65 3.48 -3.72
C SER A 16 4.30 2.40 -4.76
N SER A 17 4.93 2.44 -5.94
CA SER A 17 4.72 1.43 -6.98
C SER A 17 5.19 0.02 -6.56
N GLU A 18 6.33 -0.12 -5.88
CA GLU A 18 6.79 -1.41 -5.34
C GLU A 18 5.76 -2.03 -4.37
N ILE A 19 5.16 -1.21 -3.50
CA ILE A 19 4.15 -1.62 -2.53
C ILE A 19 2.83 -1.97 -3.24
N GLU A 20 2.40 -1.16 -4.20
CA GLU A 20 1.18 -1.42 -4.96
C GLU A 20 1.29 -2.70 -5.80
N ASN A 21 2.43 -2.91 -6.48
CA ASN A 21 2.71 -4.13 -7.23
C ASN A 21 2.70 -5.37 -6.32
N SER A 22 3.23 -5.25 -5.09
CA SER A 22 3.15 -6.31 -4.09
C SER A 22 1.70 -6.63 -3.73
N ALA A 23 0.87 -5.61 -3.52
CA ALA A 23 -0.56 -5.76 -3.24
C ALA A 23 -1.34 -6.39 -4.42
N VAL A 24 -1.00 -6.03 -5.66
CA VAL A 24 -1.63 -6.59 -6.88
C VAL A 24 -1.25 -8.06 -7.09
N SER A 25 0.00 -8.44 -6.79
CA SER A 25 0.45 -9.83 -6.90
C SER A 25 -0.19 -10.78 -5.87
N MET A 26 -0.78 -10.23 -4.81
CA MET A 26 -1.55 -10.98 -3.82
C MET A 26 -3.00 -11.11 -4.29
N GLU A 27 -3.37 -12.28 -4.82
CA GLU A 27 -4.76 -12.59 -5.17
C GLU A 27 -5.48 -13.28 -4.01
N VAL A 28 -6.65 -12.76 -3.67
CA VAL A 28 -7.64 -13.50 -2.87
C VAL A 28 -8.30 -14.54 -3.77
N LYS A 29 -8.19 -15.81 -3.40
CA LYS A 29 -8.80 -16.92 -4.15
C LYS A 29 -9.96 -17.47 -3.36
N ALA A 30 -11.13 -17.54 -4.01
CA ALA A 30 -12.27 -18.25 -3.46
C ALA A 30 -12.06 -19.76 -3.59
N LEU A 31 -12.63 -20.53 -2.66
CA LEU A 31 -12.74 -21.98 -2.83
C LEU A 31 -13.61 -22.27 -4.05
N SER A 32 -13.25 -23.30 -4.81
CA SER A 32 -14.09 -23.77 -5.91
C SER A 32 -15.25 -24.63 -5.37
N PRO A 33 -16.35 -24.77 -6.12
CA PRO A 33 -17.44 -25.67 -5.72
C PRO A 33 -17.00 -27.12 -5.51
N MET A 34 -15.89 -27.56 -6.12
CA MET A 34 -15.32 -28.90 -5.91
C MET A 34 -14.58 -29.02 -4.58
N ASP A 35 -14.09 -27.92 -4.01
CA ASP A 35 -13.50 -27.88 -2.67
C ASP A 35 -14.59 -27.89 -1.57
N GLU A 36 -15.84 -27.59 -1.93
CA GLU A 36 -16.98 -27.55 -1.03
C GLU A 36 -17.56 -28.95 -0.74
N GLU A 37 -17.34 -29.94 -1.61
CA GLU A 37 -18.11 -31.20 -1.67
C GLU A 37 -17.64 -32.34 -0.72
N SER A 38 -16.99 -32.03 0.40
CA SER A 38 -16.51 -33.05 1.35
C SER A 38 -17.37 -33.16 2.61
N THR A 39 -17.69 -34.40 3.01
CA THR A 39 -18.53 -34.76 4.16
C THR A 39 -17.75 -35.02 5.45
N ILE A 40 -16.45 -34.71 5.48
CA ILE A 40 -15.58 -34.93 6.65
C ILE A 40 -15.47 -33.61 7.42
N VAL A 41 -15.78 -33.61 8.73
CA VAL A 41 -15.71 -32.43 9.63
C VAL A 41 -14.34 -31.72 9.60
N GLY A 42 -13.25 -32.46 9.31
CA GLY A 42 -11.91 -31.88 9.10
C GLY A 42 -11.84 -30.89 7.92
N ASN A 43 -12.69 -31.06 6.90
CA ASN A 43 -12.76 -30.11 5.79
C ASN A 43 -13.49 -28.83 6.17
N ASP A 44 -14.46 -28.84 7.08
CA ASP A 44 -15.13 -27.61 7.51
C ASP A 44 -14.21 -26.70 8.35
N LEU A 45 -13.36 -27.30 9.19
CA LEU A 45 -12.28 -26.60 9.88
C LEU A 45 -11.25 -26.02 8.91
N CYS A 46 -10.82 -26.80 7.92
CA CYS A 46 -9.90 -26.33 6.88
C CYS A 46 -10.51 -25.22 6.02
N LYS A 47 -11.79 -25.31 5.66
CA LYS A 47 -12.53 -24.27 4.93
C LYS A 47 -12.59 -22.98 5.75
N SER A 48 -13.00 -23.07 7.01
CA SER A 48 -13.06 -21.91 7.91
C SER A 48 -11.68 -21.25 8.08
N ALA A 49 -10.62 -22.06 8.22
CA ALA A 49 -9.25 -21.56 8.30
C ALA A 49 -8.79 -20.91 6.99
N TYR A 50 -9.17 -21.48 5.84
CA TYR A 50 -8.87 -20.92 4.53
C TYR A 50 -9.59 -19.58 4.33
N GLU A 51 -10.89 -19.51 4.59
CA GLU A 51 -11.68 -18.27 4.53
C GLU A 51 -11.12 -17.19 5.45
N ALA A 52 -10.76 -17.54 6.69
CA ALA A 52 -10.12 -16.62 7.62
C ALA A 52 -8.77 -16.11 7.09
N SER A 53 -7.98 -16.99 6.46
CA SER A 53 -6.73 -16.62 5.79
C SER A 53 -6.97 -15.69 4.60
N GLN A 54 -7.98 -15.96 3.76
CA GLN A 54 -8.36 -15.10 2.64
C GLN A 54 -8.83 -13.72 3.10
N GLN A 55 -9.60 -13.65 4.19
CA GLN A 55 -10.00 -12.37 4.80
C GLN A 55 -8.82 -11.60 5.37
N ALA A 56 -7.87 -12.29 6.02
CA ALA A 56 -6.65 -11.67 6.51
C ALA A 56 -5.78 -11.13 5.36
N LEU A 57 -5.66 -11.89 4.27
CA LEU A 57 -4.96 -11.48 3.06
C LEU A 57 -5.62 -10.23 2.43
N ALA A 58 -6.95 -10.20 2.34
CA ALA A 58 -7.68 -9.04 1.82
C ALA A 58 -7.40 -7.77 2.64
N LYS A 59 -7.41 -7.88 3.98
CA LYS A 59 -7.08 -6.76 4.89
C LYS A 59 -5.63 -6.30 4.72
N LEU A 60 -4.70 -7.23 4.49
CA LEU A 60 -3.30 -6.90 4.25
C LEU A 60 -3.13 -6.14 2.93
N ILE A 61 -3.79 -6.59 1.85
CA ILE A 61 -3.79 -5.90 0.56
C ILE A 61 -4.32 -4.47 0.70
N GLU A 62 -5.42 -4.28 1.44
CA GLU A 62 -5.99 -2.95 1.72
C GLU A 62 -5.03 -2.06 2.51
N ALA A 63 -4.37 -2.62 3.54
CA ALA A 63 -3.37 -1.90 4.31
C ALA A 63 -2.16 -1.47 3.46
N LEU A 64 -1.67 -2.35 2.57
CA LEU A 64 -0.59 -2.04 1.64
C LEU A 64 -0.97 -0.92 0.66
N ARG A 65 -2.18 -0.96 0.09
CA ARG A 65 -2.69 0.11 -0.78
C ARG A 65 -2.82 1.44 -0.04
N THR A 66 -3.31 1.40 1.19
CA THR A 66 -3.42 2.59 2.04
C THR A 66 -2.04 3.19 2.31
N GLU A 67 -1.04 2.35 2.56
CA GLU A 67 0.33 2.81 2.81
C GLU A 67 0.97 3.40 1.55
N ALA A 68 0.79 2.76 0.39
CA ALA A 68 1.26 3.30 -0.89
C ALA A 68 0.68 4.71 -1.14
N SER A 69 -0.63 4.88 -0.93
CA SER A 69 -1.30 6.17 -1.08
C SER A 69 -0.78 7.25 -0.10
N LYS A 70 -0.45 6.87 1.14
CA LYS A 70 0.16 7.81 2.10
C LYS A 70 1.56 8.23 1.70
N ILE A 71 2.36 7.30 1.16
CA ILE A 71 3.71 7.59 0.67
C ILE A 71 3.64 8.59 -0.49
N GLU A 72 2.71 8.39 -1.43
CA GLU A 72 2.45 9.36 -2.51
C GLU A 72 2.03 10.72 -1.97
N GLY A 73 1.06 10.77 -1.05
CA GLY A 73 0.60 12.01 -0.45
C GLY A 73 1.71 12.77 0.28
N LEU A 74 2.59 12.05 1.00
CA LEU A 74 3.75 12.66 1.65
C LEU A 74 4.74 13.24 0.62
N GLY A 75 4.90 12.60 -0.53
CA GLY A 75 5.70 13.15 -1.64
C GLY A 75 5.12 14.44 -2.20
N ASP A 76 3.80 14.50 -2.37
CA ASP A 76 3.11 15.71 -2.81
C ASP A 76 3.26 16.86 -1.81
N ASP A 77 3.18 16.58 -0.51
CA ASP A 77 3.40 17.57 0.56
C ASP A 77 4.83 18.14 0.53
N PHE A 78 5.84 17.30 0.32
CA PHE A 78 7.22 17.76 0.17
C PHE A 78 7.40 18.63 -1.07
N ARG A 79 6.80 18.24 -2.20
CA ARG A 79 6.85 19.04 -3.44
C ARG A 79 6.23 20.42 -3.24
N GLN A 80 5.07 20.51 -2.59
CA GLN A 80 4.43 21.80 -2.28
C GLN A 80 5.32 22.67 -1.40
N MET A 81 5.94 22.09 -0.36
CA MET A 81 6.84 22.84 0.52
C MET A 81 8.08 23.37 -0.21
N ASP A 82 8.65 22.59 -1.13
CA ASP A 82 9.78 23.02 -1.95
C ASP A 82 9.39 24.16 -2.92
N GLU A 83 8.18 24.11 -3.51
CA GLU A 83 7.64 25.19 -4.34
C GLU A 83 7.42 26.49 -3.56
N GLU A 84 6.83 26.40 -2.35
CA GLU A 84 6.63 27.54 -1.47
C GLU A 84 7.95 28.19 -1.03
N LEU A 85 8.94 27.37 -0.67
CA LEU A 85 10.28 27.85 -0.31
C LEU A 85 10.98 28.51 -1.50
N ALA A 86 10.87 27.94 -2.71
CA ALA A 86 11.45 28.52 -3.92
C ALA A 86 10.83 29.90 -4.24
N LEU A 87 9.52 30.04 -4.10
CA LEU A 87 8.82 31.32 -4.25
C LEU A 87 9.28 32.35 -3.22
N LEU A 88 9.42 31.93 -1.96
CA LEU A 88 9.85 32.82 -0.88
C LEU A 88 11.29 33.30 -1.07
N VAL A 89 12.20 32.42 -1.51
CA VAL A 89 13.57 32.79 -1.87
C VAL A 89 13.60 33.81 -3.01
N LYS A 90 12.77 33.63 -4.04
CA LYS A 90 12.67 34.58 -5.15
C LYS A 90 12.19 35.96 -4.70
N LEU A 91 11.16 36.01 -3.86
CA LEU A 91 10.60 37.26 -3.31
C LEU A 91 11.58 38.05 -2.43
N VAL A 92 12.48 37.38 -1.72
CA VAL A 92 13.47 38.03 -0.84
C VAL A 92 14.73 38.45 -1.61
N SER A 93 14.92 37.94 -2.84
CA SER A 93 16.08 38.22 -3.69
C SER A 93 15.85 39.35 -4.71
N GLU A 94 14.63 39.90 -4.77
CA GLU A 94 14.24 41.09 -5.55
C GLU A 94 14.15 42.33 -4.65
#